data_AF-A0A7C5QA41-F1
#
_entry.id   AF-A0A7C5QA41-F1
#
_cell.length_a   1.000
_cell.length_b   1.000
_cell.length_c   1.000
_cell.angle_alpha   90.00
_cell.angle_beta   90.00
_cell.angle_gamma   90.00
#
_symmetry.space_group_name_H-M   'P 1'
#
loop_
_entity.id
_entity.type
_entity.pdbx_description
1 polymer ?
#
loop_
_entity_poly.entity_id
_entity_poly.type
_entity_poly.pdbx_seq_one_letter_code
_entity_poly.pdbx_strand_id
1 'polypeptide(L)'
;MRELASKIDYEAGKRIPAYNEVVDTLGIGGDNHLLAREALAELMTYIDFTRGIRKIKDYLGLYKVDRKSGKPKIFGGHLRKALQLLTMALKGGTGIKAKDEEQTIRRIREAVRRERLEVIPA
;
A
#
# COMPACT_ATOMS: atom_id res chain seq x y z
N MET A 1 -8.34 -8.68 17.72
CA MET A 1 -7.45 -8.07 16.70
C MET A 1 -7.33 -8.95 15.45
N ARG A 2 -6.86 -10.22 15.58
CA ARG A 2 -6.83 -11.17 14.45
C ARG A 2 -8.16 -11.35 13.71
N GLU A 3 -9.28 -11.46 14.42
CA GLU A 3 -10.59 -11.64 13.78
C GLU A 3 -11.00 -10.44 12.92
N LEU A 4 -10.78 -9.21 13.41
CA LEU A 4 -11.06 -7.99 12.66
C LEU A 4 -10.15 -7.87 11.43
N ALA A 5 -8.84 -8.10 11.60
CA ALA A 5 -7.88 -8.10 10.51
C ALA A 5 -8.25 -9.11 9.41
N SER A 6 -8.73 -10.31 9.81
CA SER A 6 -9.17 -11.36 8.88
C SER A 6 -10.43 -10.93 8.12
N LYS A 7 -11.38 -10.28 8.78
CA LYS A 7 -12.59 -9.74 8.13
C LYS A 7 -12.22 -8.62 7.14
N ILE A 8 -11.30 -7.73 7.51
CA ILE A 8 -10.83 -6.64 6.64
C ILE A 8 -10.15 -7.22 5.39
N ASP A 9 -9.21 -8.15 5.56
CA ASP A 9 -8.51 -8.84 4.48
C ASP A 9 -9.49 -9.56 3.54
N TYR A 10 -10.44 -10.30 4.10
CA TYR A 10 -11.47 -11.00 3.33
C TYR A 10 -12.36 -10.04 2.51
N GLU A 11 -12.85 -8.97 3.13
CA GLU A 11 -13.68 -7.98 2.43
C GLU A 11 -12.88 -7.22 1.37
N ALA A 12 -11.60 -6.93 1.62
CA ALA A 12 -10.71 -6.31 0.64
C ALA A 12 -10.52 -7.20 -0.59
N GLY A 13 -10.26 -8.50 -0.38
CA GLY A 13 -10.11 -9.48 -1.48
C GLY A 13 -11.35 -9.67 -2.33
N LYS A 14 -12.53 -9.29 -1.82
CA LYS A 14 -13.80 -9.29 -2.57
C LYS A 14 -14.09 -7.99 -3.30
N ARG A 15 -13.75 -6.86 -2.69
CA ARG A 15 -14.26 -5.53 -3.12
C ARG A 15 -13.24 -4.70 -3.86
N ILE A 16 -11.95 -4.93 -3.64
CA ILE A 16 -10.87 -4.10 -4.19
C ILE A 16 -10.23 -4.84 -5.37
N PRO A 17 -10.40 -4.34 -6.61
CA PRO A 17 -9.70 -4.88 -7.78
C PRO A 17 -8.19 -4.88 -7.55
N ALA A 18 -7.51 -5.88 -8.10
CA ALA A 18 -6.08 -6.13 -7.90
C ALA A 18 -5.61 -6.45 -6.46
N TYR A 19 -6.46 -6.50 -5.44
CA TYR A 19 -5.99 -6.78 -4.06
C TYR A 19 -5.25 -8.13 -3.96
N ASN A 20 -5.87 -9.20 -4.45
CA ASN A 20 -5.28 -10.55 -4.38
C ASN A 20 -3.97 -10.62 -5.19
N GLU A 21 -3.92 -10.02 -6.38
CA GLU A 21 -2.69 -9.94 -7.19
C GLU A 21 -1.56 -9.20 -6.46
N VAL A 22 -1.90 -8.14 -5.70
CA VAL A 22 -0.92 -7.43 -4.88
C VAL A 22 -0.46 -8.28 -3.70
N VAL A 23 -1.37 -9.01 -3.03
CA VAL A 23 -1.04 -9.95 -1.95
C VAL A 23 -0.04 -11.01 -2.44
N ASP A 24 -0.29 -11.57 -3.62
CA ASP A 24 0.55 -12.59 -4.24
C ASP A 24 1.91 -12.00 -4.67
N THR A 25 1.90 -10.85 -5.35
CA THR A 25 3.14 -10.16 -5.77
C THR A 25 4.02 -9.75 -4.59
N LEU A 26 3.41 -9.41 -3.46
CA LEU A 26 4.12 -9.07 -2.24
C LEU A 26 4.55 -10.29 -1.43
N GLY A 27 4.02 -11.48 -1.73
CA GLY A 27 4.32 -12.73 -1.03
C GLY A 27 3.76 -12.76 0.39
N ILE A 28 2.61 -12.09 0.63
CA ILE A 28 2.03 -11.91 1.96
C ILE A 28 0.75 -12.72 2.19
N GLY A 29 0.49 -13.75 1.38
CA GLY A 29 -0.73 -14.58 1.48
C GLY A 29 -0.79 -15.48 2.72
N GLY A 30 0.34 -15.77 3.37
CA GLY A 30 0.39 -16.66 4.53
C GLY A 30 -0.20 -16.08 5.83
N ASP A 31 -0.54 -16.95 6.78
CA ASP A 31 -1.15 -16.59 8.08
C ASP A 31 -0.26 -15.66 8.92
N ASN A 32 1.06 -15.77 8.77
CA ASN A 32 2.03 -14.92 9.47
C ASN A 32 2.00 -13.45 9.00
N HIS A 33 1.32 -13.15 7.90
CA HIS A 33 1.27 -11.83 7.29
C HIS A 33 -0.09 -11.15 7.41
N LEU A 34 -0.99 -11.64 8.26
CA LEU A 34 -2.34 -11.09 8.41
C LEU A 34 -2.36 -9.56 8.67
N LEU A 35 -1.47 -9.05 9.54
CA LEU A 35 -1.37 -7.60 9.80
C LEU A 35 -0.83 -6.83 8.59
N ALA A 36 0.01 -7.45 7.76
CA ALA A 36 0.49 -6.84 6.52
C ALA A 36 -0.63 -6.73 5.48
N ARG A 37 -1.48 -7.77 5.40
CA ARG A 37 -2.67 -7.80 4.53
C ARG A 37 -3.74 -6.79 4.96
N GLU A 38 -3.96 -6.64 6.26
CA GLU A 38 -4.81 -5.58 6.82
C GLU A 38 -4.27 -4.18 6.46
N ALA A 39 -2.97 -3.94 6.66
CA ALA A 39 -2.34 -2.68 6.29
C ALA A 39 -2.42 -2.40 4.77
N LEU A 40 -2.27 -3.43 3.94
CA LEU A 40 -2.47 -3.32 2.50
C LEU A 40 -3.92 -2.95 2.15
N ALA A 41 -4.89 -3.59 2.79
CA ALA A 41 -6.31 -3.32 2.58
C ALA A 41 -6.66 -1.86 2.91
N GLU A 42 -6.15 -1.35 4.04
CA GLU A 42 -6.31 0.05 4.41
C GLU A 42 -5.72 0.99 3.35
N LEU A 43 -4.49 0.72 2.89
CA LEU A 43 -3.85 1.52 1.85
C LEU A 43 -4.66 1.52 0.55
N MET A 44 -5.07 0.35 0.06
CA MET A 44 -5.79 0.23 -1.22
C MET A 44 -7.23 0.76 -1.14
N THR A 45 -7.81 0.88 0.05
CA THR A 45 -9.12 1.52 0.26
C THR A 45 -9.06 3.03 0.03
N TYR A 46 -8.00 3.69 0.51
CA TYR A 46 -7.91 5.16 0.48
C TYR A 46 -6.99 5.71 -0.61
N ILE A 47 -6.14 4.89 -1.21
CA ILE A 47 -5.14 5.31 -2.19
C ILE A 47 -5.42 4.65 -3.54
N ASP A 48 -5.68 5.50 -4.52
CA ASP A 48 -5.69 5.12 -5.93
C ASP A 48 -4.25 4.92 -6.43
N PHE A 49 -3.79 3.66 -6.43
CA PHE A 49 -2.46 3.26 -6.88
C PHE A 49 -2.25 3.37 -8.40
N THR A 50 -3.30 3.64 -9.18
CA THR A 50 -3.15 3.94 -10.62
C THR A 50 -2.49 5.30 -10.85
N ARG A 51 -2.63 6.23 -9.89
CA ARG A 51 -2.04 7.57 -9.95
C ARG A 51 -0.52 7.55 -10.01
N GLY A 52 0.06 8.60 -10.56
CA GLY A 52 1.51 8.76 -10.62
C GLY A 52 2.16 8.72 -9.23
N ILE A 53 3.33 8.07 -9.15
CA ILE A 53 4.04 7.83 -7.88
C ILE A 53 4.25 9.11 -7.06
N ARG A 54 4.50 10.25 -7.71
CA ARG A 54 4.66 11.55 -7.03
C ARG A 54 3.42 11.90 -6.20
N LYS A 55 2.22 11.74 -6.74
CA LYS A 55 0.96 12.05 -6.05
C LYS A 55 0.76 11.15 -4.82
N ILE A 56 1.07 9.86 -4.94
CA ILE A 56 0.97 8.90 -3.84
C ILE A 56 1.97 9.25 -2.73
N LYS A 57 3.23 9.54 -3.08
CA LYS A 57 4.26 9.96 -2.12
C LYS A 57 3.92 11.26 -1.41
N ASP A 58 3.27 12.19 -2.12
CA ASP A 58 2.82 13.45 -1.53
C ASP A 58 1.66 13.22 -0.54
N TYR A 59 0.70 12.37 -0.87
CA TYR A 59 -0.42 12.00 0.00
C TYR A 59 0.01 11.24 1.27
N LEU A 60 1.06 10.43 1.17
CA LEU A 60 1.65 9.71 2.30
C LEU A 60 2.68 10.53 3.08
N GLY A 61 2.99 11.76 2.62
CA GLY A 61 3.98 12.63 3.26
C GLY A 61 5.40 12.06 3.28
N LEU A 62 5.77 11.20 2.32
CA LEU A 62 7.01 10.43 2.35
C LEU A 62 8.27 11.31 2.44
N TYR A 63 8.27 12.43 1.70
CA TYR A 63 9.35 13.41 1.66
C TYR A 63 8.88 14.77 2.18
N LYS A 64 9.77 15.47 2.90
CA LYS A 64 9.55 16.84 3.37
C LYS A 64 9.12 17.75 2.21
N VAL A 65 8.22 18.67 2.53
CA VAL A 65 7.62 19.63 1.60
C VAL A 65 8.71 20.47 0.93
N ASP A 66 8.57 20.75 -0.36
CA ASP A 66 9.27 21.87 -0.97
C ASP A 66 8.69 23.15 -0.37
N ARG A 67 9.48 23.81 0.49
CA ARG A 67 9.11 25.04 1.22
C ARG A 67 8.57 26.14 0.31
N LYS A 68 8.89 26.10 -0.99
CA LYS A 68 8.41 27.06 -2.01
C LYS A 68 6.92 26.95 -2.32
N SER A 69 6.33 25.77 -2.19
CA SER A 69 4.96 25.55 -2.67
C SER A 69 3.87 26.03 -1.71
N GLY A 70 4.18 26.22 -0.42
CA GLY A 70 3.24 26.72 0.61
C GLY A 70 1.99 25.87 0.85
N LYS A 71 1.74 24.84 0.04
CA LYS A 71 0.53 24.01 0.10
C LYS A 71 0.69 22.91 1.15
N PRO A 72 -0.26 22.77 2.08
CA PRO A 72 -0.27 21.63 3.00
C PRO A 72 -0.38 20.34 2.18
N LYS A 73 0.55 19.40 2.37
CA LYS A 73 0.36 18.04 1.86
C LYS A 73 -0.87 17.46 2.55
N ILE A 74 -1.75 16.81 1.79
CA ILE A 74 -2.78 15.96 2.38
C ILE A 74 -2.01 14.85 3.09
N PHE A 75 -2.07 14.82 4.42
CA PHE A 75 -1.29 13.89 5.23
C PHE A 75 -2.23 12.95 5.94
N GLY A 76 -2.41 11.76 5.37
CA GLY A 76 -3.06 10.65 6.06
C GLY A 76 -2.09 10.01 7.03
N GLY A 77 -1.94 10.55 8.24
CA GLY A 77 -0.99 10.03 9.24
C GLY A 77 -1.21 8.54 9.57
N HIS A 78 -2.47 8.07 9.51
CA HIS A 78 -2.82 6.65 9.62
C HIS A 78 -2.31 5.84 8.41
N LEU A 79 -2.48 6.34 7.18
CA LEU A 79 -1.99 5.67 5.97
C LEU A 79 -0.47 5.58 5.90
N ARG A 80 0.24 6.58 6.43
CA ARG A 80 1.70 6.46 6.57
C ARG A 80 2.06 5.31 7.53
N LYS A 81 1.34 5.17 8.64
CA LYS A 81 1.55 4.05 9.57
C LYS A 81 1.22 2.70 8.90
N ALA A 82 0.14 2.61 8.14
CA ALA A 82 -0.19 1.41 7.36
C ALA A 82 0.94 1.04 6.39
N LEU A 83 1.49 2.01 5.66
CA LEU A 83 2.65 1.78 4.78
C LEU A 83 3.89 1.34 5.55
N GLN A 84 4.14 1.91 6.73
CA GLN A 84 5.25 1.50 7.59
C GLN A 84 5.10 0.06 8.05
N LEU A 85 3.92 -0.32 8.55
CA LEU A 85 3.63 -1.69 8.98
C LEU A 85 3.81 -2.69 7.84
N LEU A 86 3.27 -2.39 6.66
CA LEU A 86 3.46 -3.23 5.48
C LEU A 86 4.94 -3.35 5.11
N THR A 87 5.67 -2.23 5.08
CA THR A 87 7.10 -2.22 4.72
C THR A 87 7.95 -2.98 5.74
N MET A 88 7.65 -2.86 7.03
CA MET A 88 8.32 -3.61 8.10
C MET A 88 8.08 -5.12 7.93
N ALA A 89 6.85 -5.53 7.62
CA ALA A 89 6.51 -6.92 7.38
C ALA A 89 7.25 -7.49 6.17
N LEU A 90 7.40 -6.72 5.09
CA LEU A 90 8.13 -7.13 3.89
C LEU A 90 9.64 -7.20 4.08
N LYS A 91 10.22 -6.30 4.90
CA LYS A 91 11.67 -6.29 5.16
C LYS A 91 12.10 -7.14 6.35
N GLY A 92 11.17 -7.59 7.19
CA GLY A 92 11.48 -8.35 8.40
C GLY A 92 12.12 -7.53 9.51
N GLY A 93 11.81 -6.23 9.63
CA GLY A 93 12.40 -5.38 10.67
C GLY A 93 11.85 -3.95 10.74
N THR A 94 12.14 -3.25 11.84
CA THR A 94 11.62 -1.91 12.16
C THR A 94 12.47 -0.76 11.61
N GLY A 95 13.72 -1.03 11.21
CA GLY A 95 14.68 -0.05 10.67
C GLY A 95 14.40 0.40 9.24
N ILE A 96 13.14 0.68 8.91
CA ILE A 96 12.72 1.06 7.56
C ILE A 96 13.04 2.53 7.26
N LYS A 97 13.47 2.80 6.03
CA LYS A 97 13.76 4.15 5.52
C LYS A 97 12.68 4.59 4.55
N ALA A 98 12.56 5.88 4.29
CA ALA A 98 11.64 6.41 3.27
C ALA A 98 11.87 5.77 1.88
N LYS A 99 13.11 5.38 1.55
CA LYS A 99 13.41 4.66 0.30
C LYS A 99 12.74 3.27 0.25
N ASP A 100 12.64 2.60 1.40
CA ASP A 100 11.96 1.31 1.53
C ASP A 100 10.45 1.48 1.36
N GLU A 101 9.87 2.50 2.02
CA GLU A 101 8.47 2.87 1.85
C GLU A 101 8.15 3.18 0.36
N GLU A 102 9.04 3.90 -0.35
CA GLU A 102 8.90 4.17 -1.78
C GLU A 102 8.96 2.88 -2.63
N GLN A 103 9.85 1.95 -2.29
CA GLN A 103 9.95 0.67 -2.99
C GLN A 103 8.68 -0.18 -2.81
N THR A 104 8.12 -0.22 -1.60
CA THR A 104 6.83 -0.87 -1.33
C THR A 104 5.72 -0.27 -2.20
N ILE A 105 5.63 1.06 -2.28
CA ILE A 105 4.66 1.74 -3.16
C ILE A 105 4.85 1.31 -4.62
N ARG A 106 6.09 1.24 -5.12
CA ARG A 106 6.37 0.84 -6.51
C ARG A 106 5.88 -0.57 -6.81
N ARG A 107 6.17 -1.53 -5.92
CA ARG A 107 5.72 -2.92 -6.07
C ARG A 107 4.19 -3.03 -6.11
N ILE A 108 3.49 -2.32 -5.21
CA ILE A 108 2.01 -2.28 -5.22
C ILE A 108 1.51 -1.73 -6.56
N ARG A 109 2.08 -0.62 -7.03
CA ARG A 109 1.66 0.01 -8.31
C ARG A 109 1.93 -0.88 -9.51
N GLU A 110 3.04 -1.62 -9.52
CA GLU A 110 3.38 -2.55 -10.59
C GLU A 110 2.39 -3.71 -10.64
N ALA A 111 2.02 -4.28 -9.49
CA ALA A 111 0.99 -5.31 -9.39
C ALA A 111 -0.39 -4.80 -9.86
N VAL A 112 -0.83 -3.63 -9.37
CA VAL A 112 -2.10 -3.00 -9.80
C VAL A 112 -2.13 -2.73 -11.31
N ARG A 113 -0.99 -2.38 -11.90
CA ARG A 113 -0.91 -2.15 -13.35
C ARG A 113 -0.95 -3.45 -14.14
N ARG A 114 -0.33 -4.52 -13.64
CA ARG A 114 -0.36 -5.83 -14.29
C ARG A 114 -1.78 -6.37 -14.37
N GLU A 115 -2.48 -6.41 -13.23
CA GLU A 115 -3.88 -6.85 -13.18
C GLU A 115 -4.76 -6.07 -14.16
N ARG A 116 -4.62 -4.74 -14.20
CA ARG A 116 -5.41 -3.90 -15.10
C ARG A 116 -5.16 -4.19 -16.58
N LEU A 117 -3.95 -4.58 -16.95
CA LEU A 117 -3.61 -4.94 -18.33
C LEU A 117 -4.17 -6.32 -18.71
N GLU A 118 -4.29 -7.24 -17.75
CA GLU A 118 -4.86 -8.57 -17.96
C GLU A 118 -6.40 -8.54 -18.10
N VAL A 119 -7.07 -7.52 -17.55
CA VAL A 119 -8.53 -7.35 -17.60
C VAL A 119 -9.04 -6.74 -18.93
N ILE A 120 -8.17 -6.17 -19.76
CA ILE A 120 -8.55 -5.64 -21.09
C ILE A 120 -8.18 -6.69 -22.15
N PRO A 121 -9.13 -7.49 -22.69
CA PRO A 121 -8.84 -8.33 -23.84
C PRO A 121 -8.53 -7.45 -25.05
N ALA A 122 -7.52 -7.87 -25.82
CA ALA A 122 -7.10 -7.24 -27.07
C ALA A 122 -8.23 -7.16 -28.12
#